data_AF-A0A4Q2XB15-F1
#
_entry.id   AF-A0A4Q2XB15-F1
#
_cell.length_a   1.000
_cell.length_b   1.000
_cell.length_c   1.000
_cell.angle_alpha   90.00
_cell.angle_beta   90.00
_cell.angle_gamma   90.00
#
_symmetry.space_group_name_H-M   'P 1'
#
loop_
_entity.id
_entity.type
_entity.pdbx_description
1 polymer ?
#
loop_
_entity_poly.entity_id
_entity_poly.type
_entity_poly.pdbx_seq_one_letter_code
_entity_poly.pdbx_strand_id
1 'polypeptide(L)'
;MKASIALSLLILAIGAILGLQDQRRLASVRASHDKLVAEAAGSGITVDSANPEDSLRVTKREREDKEAEARDAAAKFIAFAKEMEAIQKKGGPPDAATQKRIMDFLDRILSLDAAQLKILITEVRAAKDIKDETRQSLIGFSIMTLANDHPQAALTLLVESSTDPSGVLKMDGMGKQAMSTSLAKWAKDDPMAALEWVRKNGEKMPALVDDNAKRGMISGAAAQDPKLAFKLIGELGLKDGNRALDSIVDAARTPAERTATLTALREHLATLPEGESRNQAADAAIRSLLQNAVKDGFDSGTRWLEGAGFSKEELGQIGDGGFHNKMRGSDTGRWIEWMGKTLPEGKPDNGIRDLVRNWTENDYQAAGKWLASAPEGRAKELSVRSYAETVSRYEPESAVQWADTLPAGKAKEETLQRIYQNWPRDDDASKAAAEAFKKERGIR
;
A
#
# COMPACT_ATOMS: atom_id res chain seq x y z
N MET A 1 -12.00 -25.02 9.31
CA MET A 1 -12.90 -24.12 8.54
C MET A 1 -12.25 -23.87 7.19
N LYS A 2 -12.82 -24.38 6.10
CA LYS A 2 -12.25 -24.20 4.75
C LYS A 2 -13.16 -23.24 3.99
N ALA A 3 -12.74 -21.99 3.84
CA ALA A 3 -13.32 -21.13 2.80
C ALA A 3 -13.14 -21.84 1.45
N SER A 4 -14.14 -21.77 0.58
CA SER A 4 -14.08 -22.35 -0.77
C SER A 4 -12.87 -21.78 -1.51
N ILE A 5 -11.91 -22.63 -1.91
CA ILE A 5 -10.67 -22.20 -2.58
C ILE A 5 -10.97 -21.38 -3.84
N ALA A 6 -12.04 -21.71 -4.58
CA ALA A 6 -12.49 -20.95 -5.74
C ALA A 6 -13.00 -19.55 -5.37
N LEU A 7 -13.71 -19.42 -4.25
CA LEU A 7 -14.20 -18.15 -3.72
C LEU A 7 -13.07 -17.33 -3.08
N SER A 8 -12.08 -17.99 -2.47
CA SER A 8 -10.84 -17.37 -1.99
C SER A 8 -9.95 -16.88 -3.13
N LEU A 9 -9.90 -17.59 -4.26
CA LEU A 9 -9.24 -17.14 -5.49
C LEU A 9 -9.97 -15.95 -6.13
N LEU A 10 -11.31 -15.95 -6.08
CA LEU A 10 -12.14 -14.82 -6.48
C LEU A 10 -11.84 -13.59 -5.61
N ILE A 11 -11.71 -13.78 -4.29
CA ILE A 11 -11.34 -12.72 -3.33
C ILE A 11 -9.90 -12.22 -3.55
N LEU A 12 -8.95 -13.11 -3.89
CA LEU A 12 -7.56 -12.72 -4.16
C LEU A 12 -7.40 -11.96 -5.49
N ALA A 13 -8.20 -12.30 -6.51
CA ALA A 13 -8.20 -11.60 -7.80
C ALA A 13 -8.68 -10.13 -7.67
N ILE A 14 -9.48 -9.81 -6.64
CA ILE A 14 -10.03 -8.47 -6.39
C ILE A 14 -8.94 -7.44 -6.06
N GLY A 15 -7.87 -7.82 -5.35
CA GLY A 15 -6.80 -6.89 -4.98
C GLY A 15 -5.98 -6.38 -6.17
N ALA A 16 -5.88 -7.17 -7.26
CA ALA A 16 -5.06 -6.84 -8.41
C ALA A 16 -5.82 -6.11 -9.54
N ILE A 17 -7.14 -6.25 -9.62
CA ILE A 17 -7.95 -5.76 -10.74
C ILE A 17 -8.44 -4.31 -10.52
N LEU A 18 -8.59 -3.87 -9.27
CA LEU A 18 -9.18 -2.57 -8.94
C LEU A 18 -8.35 -1.35 -9.41
N GLY A 19 -7.05 -1.49 -9.65
CA GLY A 19 -6.21 -0.43 -10.23
C GLY A 19 -6.38 -0.24 -11.74
N LEU A 20 -6.91 -1.24 -12.45
CA LEU A 20 -7.10 -1.23 -13.91
C LEU A 20 -8.49 -0.68 -14.32
N GLN A 21 -9.41 -0.53 -13.37
CA GLN A 21 -10.82 -0.21 -13.62
C GLN A 21 -11.03 1.25 -14.05
N ASP A 22 -10.29 2.20 -13.46
CA ASP A 22 -10.39 3.63 -13.80
C ASP A 22 -9.98 3.89 -15.25
N GLN A 23 -8.94 3.20 -15.75
CA GLN A 23 -8.50 3.33 -17.15
C GLN A 23 -9.50 2.68 -18.13
N ARG A 24 -10.12 1.56 -17.76
CA ARG A 24 -11.11 0.87 -18.62
C ARG A 24 -12.42 1.64 -18.70
N ARG A 25 -12.90 2.23 -17.59
CA ARG A 25 -14.08 3.10 -17.60
C ARG A 25 -13.84 4.36 -18.41
N LEU A 26 -12.66 4.98 -18.31
CA LEU A 26 -12.32 6.14 -19.13
C LEU A 26 -12.32 5.78 -20.63
N ALA A 27 -11.80 4.60 -20.98
CA ALA A 27 -11.80 4.10 -22.35
C ALA A 27 -13.21 3.77 -22.86
N SER A 28 -14.07 3.16 -22.05
CA SER A 28 -15.46 2.84 -22.44
C SER A 28 -16.34 4.08 -22.58
N VAL A 29 -16.16 5.07 -21.70
CA VAL A 29 -16.86 6.35 -21.77
C VAL A 29 -16.42 7.12 -23.03
N ARG A 30 -15.12 7.15 -23.33
CA ARG A 30 -14.60 7.77 -24.56
C ARG A 30 -15.13 7.07 -25.82
N ALA A 31 -15.06 5.75 -25.87
CA ALA A 31 -15.59 4.99 -26.99
C ALA A 31 -17.12 5.19 -27.19
N SER A 32 -17.87 5.27 -26.08
CA SER A 32 -19.31 5.53 -26.14
C SER A 32 -19.62 6.95 -26.59
N HIS A 33 -18.85 7.93 -26.10
CA HIS A 33 -18.93 9.32 -26.54
C HIS A 33 -18.63 9.45 -28.04
N ASP A 34 -17.54 8.85 -28.51
CA ASP A 34 -17.13 8.90 -29.92
C ASP A 34 -18.18 8.25 -30.83
N LYS A 35 -18.78 7.14 -30.39
CA LYS A 35 -19.88 6.49 -31.11
C LYS A 35 -21.13 7.38 -31.17
N LEU A 36 -21.50 8.01 -30.06
CA LEU A 36 -22.67 8.90 -30.00
C LEU A 36 -22.46 10.17 -30.82
N VAL A 37 -21.23 10.72 -30.84
CA VAL A 37 -20.86 11.85 -31.70
C VAL A 37 -20.91 11.46 -33.18
N ALA A 38 -20.44 10.26 -33.54
CA ALA A 38 -20.52 9.75 -34.90
C ALA A 38 -21.97 9.50 -35.35
N GLU A 39 -22.82 8.95 -34.49
CA GLU A 39 -24.26 8.74 -34.75
C GLU A 39 -25.02 10.08 -34.85
N ALA A 40 -24.68 11.05 -34.01
CA ALA A 40 -25.22 12.40 -34.06
C ALA A 40 -24.84 13.11 -35.37
N ALA A 41 -23.57 13.01 -35.78
CA ALA A 41 -23.07 13.56 -37.04
C ALA A 41 -23.76 12.90 -38.26
N GLY A 42 -23.96 11.58 -38.22
CA GLY A 42 -24.71 10.84 -39.25
C GLY A 42 -26.20 11.22 -39.33
N SER A 43 -26.75 11.80 -38.27
CA SER A 43 -28.14 12.27 -38.19
C SER A 43 -28.29 13.79 -38.41
N GLY A 44 -27.22 14.48 -38.80
CA GLY A 44 -27.22 15.92 -39.06
C GLY A 44 -27.24 16.80 -37.79
N ILE A 45 -26.95 16.22 -36.61
CA ILE A 45 -26.87 16.94 -35.34
C ILE A 45 -25.41 17.34 -35.10
N THR A 46 -25.11 18.64 -35.20
CA THR A 46 -23.80 19.19 -34.83
C THR A 46 -23.73 19.43 -33.33
N VAL A 47 -22.90 18.67 -32.62
CA VAL A 47 -22.56 18.93 -31.22
C VAL A 47 -21.44 19.98 -31.21
N ASP A 48 -21.80 21.26 -31.28
CA ASP A 48 -20.84 22.32 -31.06
C ASP A 48 -20.54 22.42 -29.56
N SER A 49 -19.30 22.13 -29.17
CA SER A 49 -18.86 22.15 -27.77
C SER A 49 -18.64 23.57 -27.23
N ALA A 50 -18.84 24.59 -28.05
CA ALA A 50 -18.61 25.99 -27.71
C ALA A 50 -19.87 26.79 -27.30
N ASN A 51 -21.10 26.26 -27.45
CA ASN A 51 -22.31 27.03 -27.15
C ASN A 51 -23.42 26.19 -26.47
N PRO A 52 -23.62 26.28 -25.13
CA PRO A 52 -24.49 25.36 -24.38
C PRO A 52 -26.00 25.61 -24.49
N GLU A 53 -26.43 26.77 -25.03
CA GLU A 53 -27.83 27.22 -24.88
C GLU A 53 -28.82 26.64 -25.90
N ASP A 54 -28.34 25.98 -26.96
CA ASP A 54 -29.21 25.39 -28.02
C ASP A 54 -29.39 23.87 -27.90
N SER A 55 -29.58 23.38 -26.66
CA SER A 55 -29.90 21.97 -26.45
C SER A 55 -31.40 21.70 -26.66
N LEU A 56 -31.72 21.26 -27.88
CA LEU A 56 -33.00 20.70 -28.30
C LEU A 56 -33.59 19.74 -27.25
N ARG A 57 -34.85 19.98 -26.87
CA ARG A 57 -35.66 19.05 -26.07
C ARG A 57 -35.87 17.74 -26.82
N VAL A 58 -35.20 16.69 -26.39
CA VAL A 58 -35.47 15.32 -26.84
C VAL A 58 -36.72 14.80 -26.12
N THR A 59 -37.76 14.48 -26.88
CA THR A 59 -38.97 13.84 -26.40
C THR A 59 -38.73 12.35 -26.14
N LYS A 60 -39.10 11.93 -24.92
CA LYS A 60 -39.60 10.59 -24.57
C LYS A 60 -38.73 9.39 -25.01
N ARG A 61 -37.68 9.08 -24.24
CA ARG A 61 -37.11 7.72 -24.21
C ARG A 61 -38.09 6.79 -23.48
N GLU A 62 -38.39 5.66 -24.08
CA GLU A 62 -38.92 4.50 -23.38
C GLU A 62 -37.93 4.14 -22.27
N ARG A 63 -38.41 4.10 -21.02
CA ARG A 63 -37.57 3.74 -19.87
C ARG A 63 -37.25 2.26 -20.04
N GLU A 64 -36.01 1.91 -20.41
CA GLU A 64 -35.51 0.55 -20.21
C GLU A 64 -35.89 0.13 -18.78
N ASP A 65 -36.57 -1.00 -18.66
CA ASP A 65 -37.01 -1.51 -17.36
C ASP A 65 -35.79 -2.07 -16.61
N LYS A 66 -35.00 -1.14 -16.06
CA LYS A 66 -33.78 -1.41 -15.30
C LYS A 66 -34.06 -2.35 -14.12
N GLU A 67 -35.29 -2.38 -13.60
CA GLU A 67 -35.69 -3.30 -12.54
C GLU A 67 -35.85 -4.72 -13.08
N ALA A 68 -36.49 -4.89 -14.24
CA ALA A 68 -36.58 -6.19 -14.90
C ALA A 68 -35.17 -6.72 -15.28
N GLU A 69 -34.29 -5.85 -15.79
CA GLU A 69 -32.91 -6.22 -16.10
C GLU A 69 -32.11 -6.61 -14.84
N ALA A 70 -32.32 -5.90 -13.73
CA ALA A 70 -31.67 -6.22 -12.46
C ALA A 70 -32.15 -7.57 -11.90
N ARG A 71 -33.45 -7.88 -12.02
CA ARG A 71 -34.01 -9.18 -11.60
C ARG A 71 -33.52 -10.33 -12.47
N ASP A 72 -33.44 -10.12 -13.78
CA ASP A 72 -32.85 -11.10 -14.70
C ASP A 72 -31.37 -11.33 -14.38
N ALA A 73 -30.61 -10.26 -14.13
CA ALA A 73 -29.23 -10.36 -13.68
C ALA A 73 -29.13 -11.16 -12.37
N ALA A 74 -29.97 -10.85 -11.38
CA ALA A 74 -30.03 -11.58 -10.12
C ALA A 74 -30.33 -13.07 -10.29
N ALA A 75 -31.29 -13.43 -11.13
CA ALA A 75 -31.60 -14.82 -11.44
C ALA A 75 -30.39 -15.55 -12.05
N LYS A 76 -29.70 -14.92 -13.01
CA LYS A 76 -28.46 -15.45 -13.61
C LYS A 76 -27.35 -15.61 -12.58
N PHE A 77 -27.22 -14.67 -11.65
CA PHE A 77 -26.23 -14.74 -10.57
C PHE A 77 -26.51 -15.87 -9.58
N ILE A 78 -27.76 -16.06 -9.17
CA ILE A 78 -28.17 -17.17 -8.31
C ILE A 78 -27.92 -18.51 -9.01
N ALA A 79 -28.23 -18.60 -10.31
CA ALA A 79 -27.96 -19.80 -11.11
C ALA A 79 -26.46 -20.12 -11.19
N PHE A 80 -25.63 -19.11 -11.47
CA PHE A 80 -24.18 -19.26 -11.48
C PHE A 80 -23.63 -19.71 -10.12
N ALA A 81 -24.15 -19.16 -9.02
CA ALA A 81 -23.75 -19.56 -7.68
C ALA A 81 -24.03 -21.03 -7.39
N LYS A 82 -25.19 -21.56 -7.83
CA LYS A 82 -25.51 -23.00 -7.73
C LYS A 82 -24.57 -23.86 -8.56
N GLU A 83 -24.21 -23.41 -9.76
CA GLU A 83 -23.26 -24.10 -10.63
C GLU A 83 -21.89 -24.20 -9.95
N MET A 84 -21.40 -23.11 -9.35
CA MET A 84 -20.14 -23.08 -8.62
C MET A 84 -20.15 -24.02 -7.40
N GLU A 85 -21.25 -24.10 -6.66
CA GLU A 85 -21.40 -25.09 -5.58
C GLU A 85 -21.32 -26.54 -6.10
N ALA A 86 -21.90 -26.81 -7.27
CA ALA A 86 -21.85 -28.12 -7.91
C ALA A 86 -20.44 -28.49 -8.38
N ILE A 87 -19.71 -27.53 -8.96
CA ILE A 87 -18.30 -27.69 -9.36
C ILE A 87 -17.42 -27.95 -8.13
N GLN A 88 -17.65 -27.21 -7.04
CA GLN A 88 -16.90 -27.40 -5.79
C GLN A 88 -17.13 -28.79 -5.18
N LYS A 89 -18.36 -29.32 -5.24
CA LYS A 89 -18.66 -30.69 -4.79
C LYS A 89 -17.90 -31.76 -5.59
N LYS A 90 -17.62 -31.50 -6.87
CA LYS A 90 -16.87 -32.42 -7.73
C LYS A 90 -15.36 -32.41 -7.45
N GLY A 91 -14.82 -31.30 -6.95
CA GLY A 91 -13.40 -31.13 -6.64
C GLY A 91 -12.52 -30.92 -7.87
N GLY A 92 -11.34 -30.30 -7.68
CA GLY A 92 -10.39 -29.95 -8.75
C GLY A 92 -10.40 -28.47 -9.13
N PRO A 93 -9.36 -27.98 -9.84
CA PRO A 93 -9.30 -26.60 -10.32
C PRO A 93 -10.34 -26.36 -11.42
N PRO A 94 -10.93 -25.15 -11.49
CA PRO A 94 -11.89 -24.81 -12.53
C PRO A 94 -11.23 -24.88 -13.92
N ASP A 95 -11.91 -25.50 -14.88
CA ASP A 95 -11.47 -25.57 -16.26
C ASP A 95 -11.51 -24.17 -16.93
N ALA A 96 -10.91 -24.05 -18.12
CA ALA A 96 -10.82 -22.77 -18.82
C ALA A 96 -12.20 -22.16 -19.15
N ALA A 97 -13.22 -22.98 -19.39
CA ALA A 97 -14.58 -22.52 -19.64
C ALA A 97 -15.21 -21.92 -18.38
N THR A 98 -15.02 -22.58 -17.24
CA THR A 98 -15.47 -22.11 -15.92
C THR A 98 -14.73 -20.82 -15.53
N GLN A 99 -13.42 -20.75 -15.78
CA GLN A 99 -12.63 -19.53 -15.54
C GLN A 99 -13.15 -18.35 -16.37
N LYS A 100 -13.45 -18.56 -17.66
CA LYS A 100 -14.04 -17.52 -18.50
C LYS A 100 -15.40 -17.07 -17.95
N ARG A 101 -16.28 -18.00 -17.57
CA ARG A 101 -17.58 -17.68 -16.96
C ARG A 101 -17.45 -16.92 -15.65
N ILE A 102 -16.45 -17.24 -14.81
CA ILE A 102 -16.13 -16.47 -13.60
C ILE A 102 -15.78 -15.02 -13.95
N MET A 103 -14.99 -14.79 -15.00
CA MET A 103 -14.64 -13.44 -15.44
C MET A 103 -15.85 -12.68 -16.01
N ASP A 104 -16.66 -13.33 -16.83
CA ASP A 104 -17.90 -12.75 -17.38
C ASP A 104 -18.89 -12.39 -16.25
N PHE A 105 -18.97 -13.22 -15.21
CA PHE A 105 -19.73 -12.95 -14.00
C PHE A 105 -19.23 -11.70 -13.26
N LEU A 106 -17.90 -11.60 -13.06
CA LEU A 106 -17.29 -10.45 -12.39
C LEU A 106 -17.55 -9.17 -13.17
N ASP A 107 -17.40 -9.20 -14.50
CA ASP A 107 -17.65 -8.05 -15.37
C ASP A 107 -19.12 -7.59 -15.27
N ARG A 108 -20.07 -8.52 -15.27
CA ARG A 108 -21.49 -8.18 -15.15
C ARG A 108 -21.81 -7.53 -13.82
N ILE A 109 -21.32 -8.03 -12.67
CA ILE A 109 -21.58 -7.39 -11.37
C ILE A 109 -20.96 -5.99 -11.31
N LEU A 110 -19.74 -5.82 -11.81
CA LEU A 110 -19.04 -4.54 -11.82
C LEU A 110 -19.69 -3.51 -12.77
N SER A 111 -20.54 -3.95 -13.69
CA SER A 111 -21.32 -3.10 -14.61
C SER A 111 -22.64 -2.57 -14.04
N LEU A 112 -23.14 -3.15 -12.94
CA LEU A 112 -24.43 -2.78 -12.36
C LEU A 112 -24.35 -1.43 -11.63
N ASP A 113 -25.41 -0.64 -11.74
CA ASP A 113 -25.57 0.59 -10.97
C ASP A 113 -26.05 0.34 -9.52
N ALA A 114 -26.06 1.40 -8.69
CA ALA A 114 -26.45 1.30 -7.29
C ALA A 114 -27.85 0.69 -7.06
N ALA A 115 -28.82 1.00 -7.93
CA ALA A 115 -30.18 0.51 -7.80
C ALA A 115 -30.25 -0.97 -8.18
N GLN A 116 -29.58 -1.34 -9.26
CA GLN A 116 -29.49 -2.73 -9.71
C GLN A 116 -28.77 -3.64 -8.70
N LEU A 117 -27.70 -3.15 -8.05
CA LEU A 117 -27.00 -3.87 -6.99
C LEU A 117 -27.86 -4.02 -5.72
N LYS A 118 -28.70 -3.04 -5.39
CA LYS A 118 -29.68 -3.18 -4.29
C LYS A 118 -30.70 -4.28 -4.59
N ILE A 119 -31.27 -4.28 -5.79
CA ILE A 119 -32.21 -5.33 -6.23
C ILE A 119 -31.54 -6.70 -6.18
N LEU A 120 -30.31 -6.80 -6.70
CA LEU A 120 -29.51 -8.02 -6.63
C LEU A 120 -29.39 -8.55 -5.20
N ILE A 121 -29.03 -7.70 -4.25
CA ILE A 121 -28.88 -8.08 -2.84
C ILE A 121 -30.21 -8.58 -2.26
N THR A 122 -31.32 -7.93 -2.58
CA THR A 122 -32.66 -8.34 -2.14
C THR A 122 -33.03 -9.73 -2.70
N GLU A 123 -32.83 -9.96 -3.99
CA GLU A 123 -33.13 -11.23 -4.65
C GLU A 123 -32.24 -12.37 -4.11
N VAL A 124 -30.94 -12.12 -3.97
CA VAL A 124 -30.00 -13.09 -3.36
C VAL A 124 -30.42 -13.38 -1.92
N ARG A 125 -30.86 -12.39 -1.15
CA ARG A 125 -31.36 -12.61 0.21
C ARG A 125 -32.59 -13.51 0.24
N ALA A 126 -33.48 -13.43 -0.75
CA ALA A 126 -34.68 -14.25 -0.86
C ALA A 126 -34.43 -15.68 -1.39
N ALA A 127 -33.30 -15.94 -2.05
CA ALA A 127 -33.00 -17.20 -2.74
C ALA A 127 -32.71 -18.38 -1.79
N LYS A 128 -33.74 -19.02 -1.20
CA LYS A 128 -33.57 -20.11 -0.18
C LYS A 128 -32.94 -21.41 -0.72
N ASP A 129 -32.68 -21.47 -2.01
CA ASP A 129 -32.20 -22.63 -2.75
C ASP A 129 -30.68 -22.63 -2.99
N ILE A 130 -29.95 -21.64 -2.45
CA ILE A 130 -28.50 -21.63 -2.32
C ILE A 130 -28.10 -21.68 -0.85
N LYS A 131 -26.88 -22.18 -0.55
CA LYS A 131 -26.39 -22.24 0.83
C LYS A 131 -26.25 -20.85 1.43
N ASP A 132 -26.41 -20.76 2.73
CA ASP A 132 -26.27 -19.50 3.44
C ASP A 132 -24.88 -18.90 3.24
N GLU A 133 -23.79 -19.67 3.31
CA GLU A 133 -22.44 -19.12 3.08
C GLU A 133 -22.27 -18.50 1.69
N THR A 134 -22.91 -19.09 0.67
CA THR A 134 -22.90 -18.58 -0.71
C THR A 134 -23.69 -17.27 -0.79
N ARG A 135 -24.87 -17.23 -0.16
CA ARG A 135 -25.69 -16.02 -0.02
C ARG A 135 -24.89 -14.90 0.66
N GLN A 136 -24.22 -15.21 1.76
CA GLN A 136 -23.40 -14.26 2.52
C GLN A 136 -22.28 -13.67 1.65
N SER A 137 -21.59 -14.52 0.90
CA SER A 137 -20.46 -14.10 0.08
C SER A 137 -20.88 -13.22 -1.09
N LEU A 138 -22.00 -13.51 -1.75
CA LEU A 138 -22.54 -12.71 -2.85
C LEU A 138 -23.02 -11.33 -2.39
N ILE A 139 -23.70 -11.27 -1.23
CA ILE A 139 -24.13 -10.01 -0.65
C ILE A 139 -22.91 -9.18 -0.22
N GLY A 140 -21.95 -9.81 0.47
CA GLY A 140 -20.70 -9.15 0.87
C GLY A 140 -19.93 -8.58 -0.32
N PHE A 141 -19.84 -9.33 -1.43
CA PHE A 141 -19.22 -8.87 -2.67
C PHE A 141 -19.95 -7.67 -3.27
N SER A 142 -21.28 -7.74 -3.38
CA SER A 142 -22.10 -6.66 -3.93
C SER A 142 -21.96 -5.36 -3.13
N ILE A 143 -21.93 -5.46 -1.79
CA ILE A 143 -21.69 -4.32 -0.89
C ILE A 143 -20.27 -3.77 -1.07
N MET A 144 -19.25 -4.63 -1.24
CA MET A 144 -17.88 -4.18 -1.48
C MET A 144 -17.75 -3.42 -2.81
N THR A 145 -18.45 -3.88 -3.86
CA THR A 145 -18.52 -3.14 -5.13
C THR A 145 -19.19 -1.78 -4.94
N LEU A 146 -20.31 -1.73 -4.22
CA LEU A 146 -20.96 -0.45 -3.87
C LEU A 146 -20.06 0.47 -3.04
N ALA A 147 -19.22 -0.07 -2.15
CA ALA A 147 -18.36 0.75 -1.29
C ALA A 147 -17.42 1.66 -2.09
N ASN A 148 -17.03 1.25 -3.31
CA ASN A 148 -16.11 2.01 -4.15
C ASN A 148 -16.77 3.13 -4.95
N ASP A 149 -17.96 2.88 -5.50
CA ASP A 149 -18.64 3.79 -6.44
C ASP A 149 -19.83 4.53 -5.80
N HIS A 150 -20.44 3.92 -4.79
CA HIS A 150 -21.67 4.36 -4.15
C HIS A 150 -21.57 4.18 -2.62
N PRO A 151 -20.60 4.84 -1.96
CA PRO A 151 -20.25 4.54 -0.58
C PRO A 151 -21.42 4.70 0.39
N GLN A 152 -22.28 5.72 0.22
CA GLN A 152 -23.45 5.91 1.08
C GLN A 152 -24.47 4.76 0.94
N ALA A 153 -24.68 4.25 -0.28
CA ALA A 153 -25.56 3.12 -0.51
C ALA A 153 -25.01 1.84 0.15
N ALA A 154 -23.70 1.62 0.06
CA ALA A 154 -23.04 0.52 0.76
C ALA A 154 -23.19 0.63 2.28
N LEU A 155 -23.00 1.82 2.85
CA LEU A 155 -23.19 2.08 4.28
C LEU A 155 -24.62 1.77 4.73
N THR A 156 -25.63 2.26 4.00
CA THR A 156 -27.04 1.95 4.30
C THR A 156 -27.29 0.45 4.32
N LEU A 157 -26.80 -0.28 3.31
CA LEU A 157 -26.98 -1.73 3.23
C LEU A 157 -26.25 -2.49 4.35
N LEU A 158 -25.06 -2.03 4.75
CA LEU A 158 -24.33 -2.60 5.89
C LEU A 158 -25.11 -2.40 7.19
N VAL A 159 -25.69 -1.22 7.39
CA VAL A 159 -26.55 -0.92 8.54
C VAL A 159 -27.77 -1.83 8.56
N GLU A 160 -28.53 -1.87 7.47
CA GLU A 160 -29.72 -2.73 7.34
C GLU A 160 -29.39 -4.22 7.57
N SER A 161 -28.29 -4.69 6.98
CA SER A 161 -27.87 -6.09 7.11
C SER A 161 -27.40 -6.45 8.51
N SER A 162 -26.92 -5.48 9.30
CA SER A 162 -26.52 -5.72 10.70
C SER A 162 -27.70 -5.86 11.66
N THR A 163 -28.86 -5.36 11.26
CA THR A 163 -30.10 -5.44 12.04
C THR A 163 -30.98 -6.63 11.64
N ASP A 164 -30.60 -7.37 10.59
CA ASP A 164 -31.36 -8.49 10.05
C ASP A 164 -31.07 -9.79 10.86
N PRO A 165 -32.08 -10.43 11.49
CA PRO A 165 -31.92 -11.68 12.25
C PRO A 165 -31.41 -12.86 11.42
N SER A 166 -31.53 -12.81 10.09
CA SER A 166 -31.06 -13.87 9.18
C SER A 166 -29.53 -13.93 9.04
N GLY A 167 -28.79 -12.96 9.59
CA GLY A 167 -27.35 -13.06 9.80
C GLY A 167 -26.51 -13.24 8.53
N VAL A 168 -26.93 -12.66 7.39
CA VAL A 168 -26.30 -12.95 6.09
C VAL A 168 -24.99 -12.17 5.84
N LEU A 169 -24.51 -11.38 6.79
CA LEU A 169 -23.10 -10.99 6.84
C LEU A 169 -22.61 -11.26 8.23
N LYS A 170 -21.66 -12.19 8.35
CA LYS A 170 -20.78 -12.14 9.52
C LYS A 170 -20.05 -10.81 9.43
N MET A 171 -20.32 -9.93 10.39
CA MET A 171 -19.78 -8.57 10.44
C MET A 171 -18.29 -8.55 10.85
N ASP A 172 -17.59 -9.68 10.66
CA ASP A 172 -16.15 -9.84 10.79
C ASP A 172 -15.48 -9.84 9.40
N GLY A 173 -14.25 -9.33 9.33
CA GLY A 173 -13.49 -9.25 8.08
C GLY A 173 -14.13 -8.35 7.01
N MET A 174 -14.94 -8.93 6.11
CA MET A 174 -15.43 -8.29 4.88
C MET A 174 -16.38 -7.11 5.14
N GLY A 175 -17.33 -7.24 6.09
CA GLY A 175 -18.24 -6.14 6.44
C GLY A 175 -17.49 -4.92 7.00
N LYS A 176 -16.47 -5.16 7.85
CA LYS A 176 -15.59 -4.11 8.38
C LYS A 176 -14.75 -3.45 7.29
N GLN A 177 -14.25 -4.23 6.35
CA GLN A 177 -13.49 -3.70 5.22
C GLN A 177 -14.37 -2.87 4.29
N ALA A 178 -15.59 -3.31 4.00
CA ALA A 178 -16.56 -2.55 3.20
C ALA A 178 -16.96 -1.25 3.91
N MET A 179 -17.16 -1.29 5.23
CA MET A 179 -17.41 -0.10 6.06
C MET A 179 -16.26 0.91 5.97
N SER A 180 -15.01 0.46 6.20
CA SER A 180 -13.82 1.29 6.10
C SER A 180 -13.63 1.88 4.69
N THR A 181 -13.80 1.07 3.65
CA THR A 181 -13.69 1.51 2.25
C THR A 181 -14.77 2.53 1.90
N SER A 182 -16.02 2.29 2.31
CA SER A 182 -17.13 3.21 2.03
C SER A 182 -16.90 4.56 2.71
N LEU A 183 -16.47 4.54 3.98
CA LEU A 183 -16.13 5.78 4.69
C LEU A 183 -14.93 6.49 4.07
N ALA A 184 -13.91 5.77 3.60
CA ALA A 184 -12.78 6.37 2.90
C ALA A 184 -13.22 7.04 1.59
N LYS A 185 -14.04 6.36 0.80
CA LYS A 185 -14.53 6.89 -0.47
C LYS A 185 -15.43 8.10 -0.27
N TRP A 186 -16.36 8.04 0.68
CA TRP A 186 -17.21 9.19 0.99
C TRP A 186 -16.40 10.35 1.55
N ALA A 187 -15.49 10.10 2.49
CA ALA A 187 -14.71 11.17 3.13
C ALA A 187 -13.69 11.83 2.19
N LYS A 188 -13.34 11.18 1.08
CA LYS A 188 -12.54 11.80 0.02
C LYS A 188 -13.30 12.95 -0.66
N ASP A 189 -14.61 12.79 -0.86
CA ASP A 189 -15.45 13.77 -1.55
C ASP A 189 -16.10 14.76 -0.56
N ASP A 190 -16.59 14.26 0.58
CA ASP A 190 -17.25 15.04 1.63
C ASP A 190 -16.90 14.49 3.03
N PRO A 191 -15.74 14.87 3.59
CA PRO A 191 -15.29 14.42 4.90
C PRO A 191 -16.19 14.86 6.05
N MET A 192 -16.90 15.99 5.92
CA MET A 192 -17.75 16.50 7.00
C MET A 192 -19.08 15.74 7.06
N ALA A 193 -19.70 15.45 5.92
CA ALA A 193 -20.89 14.61 5.90
C ALA A 193 -20.59 13.18 6.38
N ALA A 194 -19.42 12.62 6.02
CA ALA A 194 -18.98 11.34 6.55
C ALA A 194 -18.78 11.37 8.08
N LEU A 195 -18.24 12.48 8.63
CA LEU A 195 -18.08 12.65 10.08
C LEU A 195 -19.42 12.66 10.81
N GLU A 196 -20.39 13.41 10.29
CA GLU A 196 -21.74 13.46 10.86
C GLU A 196 -22.41 12.08 10.86
N TRP A 197 -22.24 11.32 9.78
CA TRP A 197 -22.74 9.96 9.71
C TRP A 197 -22.08 9.05 10.75
N VAL A 198 -20.75 9.14 10.92
CA VAL A 198 -20.02 8.38 11.94
C VAL A 198 -20.49 8.73 13.35
N ARG A 199 -20.69 10.02 13.66
CA ARG A 199 -21.22 10.45 14.97
C ARG A 199 -22.63 9.93 15.23
N LYS A 200 -23.50 9.95 14.22
CA LYS A 200 -24.91 9.51 14.35
C LYS A 200 -25.05 8.00 14.52
N ASN A 201 -24.16 7.21 13.92
CA ASN A 201 -24.27 5.75 13.86
C ASN A 201 -23.25 5.01 14.73
N GLY A 202 -22.14 5.66 15.11
CA GLY A 202 -21.00 5.02 15.76
C GLY A 202 -21.33 4.37 17.10
N GLU A 203 -22.05 5.09 17.96
CA GLU A 203 -22.48 4.55 19.28
C GLU A 203 -23.50 3.42 19.15
N LYS A 204 -24.33 3.45 18.10
CA LYS A 204 -25.35 2.43 17.85
C LYS A 204 -24.74 1.14 17.30
N MET A 205 -23.55 1.24 16.69
CA MET A 205 -22.95 0.17 15.90
C MET A 205 -21.43 0.06 16.14
N PRO A 206 -20.97 -0.07 17.40
CA PRO A 206 -19.55 -0.01 17.74
C PRO A 206 -18.72 -1.16 17.13
N ALA A 207 -19.38 -2.28 16.76
CA ALA A 207 -18.73 -3.39 16.09
C ALA A 207 -18.34 -3.10 14.64
N LEU A 208 -19.10 -2.22 13.96
CA LEU A 208 -18.90 -1.85 12.56
C LEU A 208 -18.15 -0.53 12.42
N VAL A 209 -18.53 0.48 13.21
CA VAL A 209 -17.86 1.78 13.23
C VAL A 209 -16.70 1.75 14.22
N ASP A 210 -15.81 0.79 14.00
CA ASP A 210 -14.61 0.60 14.80
C ASP A 210 -13.46 1.52 14.35
N ASP A 211 -12.31 1.43 15.02
CA ASP A 211 -11.14 2.26 14.70
C ASP A 211 -10.64 2.03 13.26
N ASN A 212 -10.89 0.87 12.65
CA ASN A 212 -10.52 0.63 11.25
C ASN A 212 -11.45 1.37 10.28
N ALA A 213 -12.74 1.40 10.58
CA ALA A 213 -13.71 2.21 9.84
C ALA A 213 -13.37 3.70 9.90
N LYS A 214 -13.08 4.19 11.10
CA LYS A 214 -12.66 5.59 11.36
C LYS A 214 -11.34 5.94 10.66
N ARG A 215 -10.35 5.04 10.65
CA ARG A 215 -9.11 5.25 9.88
C ARG A 215 -9.33 5.29 8.38
N GLY A 216 -10.26 4.49 7.86
CA GLY A 216 -10.67 4.56 6.45
C GLY A 216 -11.14 5.97 6.10
N MET A 217 -12.04 6.53 6.92
CA MET A 217 -12.50 7.91 6.78
C MET A 217 -11.34 8.93 6.78
N ILE A 218 -10.39 8.80 7.72
CA ILE A 218 -9.21 9.68 7.78
C ILE A 218 -8.35 9.57 6.53
N SER A 219 -8.10 8.34 6.04
CA SER A 219 -7.33 8.11 4.82
C SER A 219 -8.01 8.72 3.59
N GLY A 220 -9.34 8.61 3.52
CA GLY A 220 -10.17 9.28 2.50
C GLY A 220 -10.00 10.79 2.52
N ALA A 221 -10.20 11.41 3.69
CA ALA A 221 -10.03 12.85 3.87
C ALA A 221 -8.59 13.29 3.54
N ALA A 222 -7.58 12.51 3.95
CA ALA A 222 -6.17 12.82 3.73
C ALA A 222 -5.77 12.83 2.25
N ALA A 223 -6.44 12.04 1.42
CA ALA A 223 -6.20 12.03 -0.03
C ALA A 223 -6.56 13.36 -0.70
N GLN A 224 -7.39 14.20 -0.07
CA GLN A 224 -7.83 15.49 -0.60
C GLN A 224 -7.32 16.67 0.24
N ASP A 225 -7.39 16.57 1.57
CA ASP A 225 -6.98 17.60 2.51
C ASP A 225 -6.32 16.94 3.76
N PRO A 226 -4.99 16.76 3.75
CA PRO A 226 -4.25 16.22 4.90
C PRO A 226 -4.45 17.04 6.18
N LYS A 227 -4.62 18.36 6.08
CA LYS A 227 -4.78 19.24 7.25
C LYS A 227 -6.11 18.99 7.94
N LEU A 228 -7.18 18.81 7.17
CA LEU A 228 -8.45 18.37 7.70
C LEU A 228 -8.34 16.96 8.32
N ALA A 229 -7.64 16.03 7.67
CA ALA A 229 -7.47 14.68 8.18
C ALA A 229 -6.79 14.64 9.56
N PHE A 230 -5.76 15.46 9.80
CA PHE A 230 -5.15 15.58 11.14
C PHE A 230 -6.12 16.11 12.20
N LYS A 231 -6.99 17.07 11.86
CA LYS A 231 -8.03 17.56 12.78
C LYS A 231 -9.04 16.47 13.13
N LEU A 232 -9.43 15.65 12.14
CA LEU A 232 -10.39 14.56 12.33
C LEU A 232 -9.93 13.49 13.33
N ILE A 233 -8.63 13.35 13.60
CA ILE A 233 -8.11 12.42 14.62
C ILE A 233 -8.75 12.69 15.98
N GLY A 234 -8.83 13.96 16.38
CA GLY A 234 -9.43 14.37 17.66
C GLY A 234 -10.95 14.21 17.70
N GLU A 235 -11.60 14.34 16.55
CA GLU A 235 -13.07 14.30 16.43
C GLU A 235 -13.65 12.89 16.44
N LEU A 236 -12.84 11.88 16.10
CA LEU A 236 -13.29 10.50 15.90
C LEU A 236 -13.14 9.62 17.15
N GLY A 237 -12.51 10.12 18.22
CA GLY A 237 -12.32 9.37 19.47
C GLY A 237 -11.63 8.01 19.25
N LEU A 238 -10.55 8.01 18.47
CA LEU A 238 -9.74 6.82 18.19
C LEU A 238 -8.97 6.37 19.44
N LYS A 239 -8.83 5.06 19.63
CA LYS A 239 -8.03 4.52 20.75
C LYS A 239 -6.53 4.60 20.46
N ASP A 240 -6.15 4.45 19.20
CA ASP A 240 -4.76 4.48 18.73
C ASP A 240 -4.59 5.60 17.70
N GLY A 241 -4.20 6.78 18.17
CA GLY A 241 -3.97 7.95 17.34
C GLY A 241 -2.77 7.79 16.40
N ASN A 242 -1.76 6.99 16.77
CA ASN A 242 -0.55 6.82 15.96
C ASN A 242 -0.87 6.10 14.63
N ARG A 243 -1.72 5.08 14.66
CA ARG A 243 -2.17 4.41 13.42
C ARG A 243 -2.98 5.33 12.49
N ALA A 244 -3.61 6.36 13.03
CA ALA A 244 -4.30 7.35 12.20
C ALA A 244 -3.32 8.27 11.49
N LEU A 245 -2.19 8.61 12.13
CA LEU A 245 -1.10 9.35 11.47
C LEU A 245 -0.56 8.56 10.27
N ASP A 246 -0.31 7.26 10.44
CA ASP A 246 0.13 6.39 9.34
C ASP A 246 -0.89 6.38 8.19
N SER A 247 -2.18 6.36 8.50
CA SER A 247 -3.25 6.38 7.48
C SER A 247 -3.27 7.68 6.66
N ILE A 248 -2.85 8.80 7.25
CA ILE A 248 -2.70 10.09 6.57
C ILE A 248 -1.44 10.07 5.68
N VAL A 249 -0.33 9.56 6.21
CA VAL A 249 0.94 9.47 5.47
C VAL A 249 0.82 8.53 4.26
N ASP A 250 0.17 7.38 4.43
CA ASP A 250 -0.03 6.39 3.36
C ASP A 250 -1.02 6.85 2.28
N ALA A 251 -1.88 7.82 2.59
CA ALA A 251 -2.76 8.42 1.59
C ALA A 251 -2.00 9.27 0.56
N ALA A 252 -0.79 9.75 0.91
CA ALA A 252 0.05 10.56 0.04
C ALA A 252 0.88 9.71 -0.92
N ARG A 253 0.41 9.56 -2.15
CA ARG A 253 1.00 8.69 -3.18
C ARG A 253 1.98 9.44 -4.07
N THR A 254 1.74 10.72 -4.33
CA THR A 254 2.62 11.55 -5.17
C THR A 254 3.61 12.39 -4.36
N PRO A 255 4.73 12.86 -4.94
CA PRO A 255 5.63 13.79 -4.27
C PRO A 255 4.94 15.08 -3.80
N ALA A 256 4.00 15.61 -4.60
CA ALA A 256 3.24 16.80 -4.25
C ALA A 256 2.32 16.56 -3.03
N GLU A 257 1.60 15.43 -3.02
CA GLU A 257 0.77 15.01 -1.88
C GLU A 257 1.62 14.81 -0.63
N ARG A 258 2.81 14.18 -0.74
CA ARG A 258 3.70 13.99 0.41
C ARG A 258 4.21 15.31 0.97
N THR A 259 4.51 16.29 0.13
CA THR A 259 4.88 17.64 0.58
C THR A 259 3.72 18.30 1.32
N ALA A 260 2.49 18.24 0.79
CA ALA A 260 1.31 18.77 1.46
C ALA A 260 1.07 18.08 2.82
N THR A 261 1.22 16.76 2.89
CA THR A 261 1.10 15.98 4.13
C THR A 261 2.19 16.33 5.14
N LEU A 262 3.45 16.52 4.71
CA LEU A 262 4.54 16.94 5.60
C LEU A 262 4.27 18.33 6.20
N THR A 263 3.79 19.28 5.39
CA THR A 263 3.40 20.60 5.87
C THR A 263 2.27 20.50 6.89
N ALA A 264 1.20 19.76 6.56
CA ALA A 264 0.07 19.57 7.46
C ALA A 264 0.45 18.85 8.77
N LEU A 265 1.38 17.88 8.70
CA LEU A 265 1.93 17.21 9.88
C LEU A 265 2.66 18.20 10.79
N ARG A 266 3.55 19.02 10.23
CA ARG A 266 4.30 20.03 11.01
C ARG A 266 3.37 21.04 11.67
N GLU A 267 2.34 21.50 10.94
CA GLU A 267 1.31 22.37 11.50
C GLU A 267 0.53 21.68 12.64
N HIS A 268 0.13 20.42 12.46
CA HIS A 268 -0.58 19.66 13.50
C HIS A 268 0.28 19.47 14.75
N LEU A 269 1.54 19.05 14.59
CA LEU A 269 2.48 18.88 15.70
C LEU A 269 2.67 20.19 16.47
N ALA A 270 2.69 21.34 15.80
CA ALA A 270 2.78 22.65 16.46
C ALA A 270 1.57 22.97 17.37
N THR A 271 0.42 22.33 17.16
CA THR A 271 -0.76 22.47 18.03
C THR A 271 -0.73 21.55 19.26
N LEU A 272 0.13 20.53 19.26
CA LEU A 272 0.24 19.57 20.36
C LEU A 272 1.21 20.08 21.43
N PRO A 273 0.93 19.84 22.73
CA PRO A 273 1.87 20.14 23.81
C PRO A 273 3.23 19.46 23.56
N GLU A 274 4.31 20.17 23.89
CA GLU A 274 5.64 19.57 23.87
C GLU A 274 5.72 18.43 24.88
N GLY A 275 6.31 17.31 24.46
CA GLY A 275 6.40 16.12 25.28
C GLY A 275 6.74 14.89 24.47
N GLU A 276 6.98 13.78 25.17
CA GLU A 276 7.42 12.53 24.57
C GLU A 276 6.43 12.01 23.52
N SER A 277 5.13 12.05 23.80
CA SER A 277 4.10 11.59 22.86
C SER A 277 4.08 12.37 21.54
N ARG A 278 4.31 13.70 21.59
CA ARG A 278 4.41 14.53 20.38
C ARG A 278 5.63 14.16 19.55
N ASN A 279 6.77 13.95 20.21
CA ASN A 279 8.02 13.58 19.53
C ASN A 279 7.93 12.18 18.91
N GLN A 280 7.34 11.21 19.61
CA GLN A 280 7.11 9.87 19.07
C GLN A 280 6.18 9.89 17.85
N ALA A 281 5.11 10.68 17.90
CA ALA A 281 4.20 10.87 16.77
C ALA A 281 4.91 11.50 15.55
N ALA A 282 5.75 12.52 15.81
CA ALA A 282 6.55 13.16 14.77
C ALA A 282 7.51 12.16 14.12
N ASP A 283 8.29 11.44 14.92
CA ASP A 283 9.28 10.47 14.44
C ASP A 283 8.63 9.34 13.63
N ALA A 284 7.49 8.82 14.08
CA ALA A 284 6.77 7.77 13.36
C ALA A 284 6.31 8.26 11.98
N ALA A 285 5.66 9.42 11.92
CA ALA A 285 5.12 9.96 10.68
C ALA A 285 6.23 10.39 9.69
N ILE A 286 7.30 11.00 10.20
CA ILE A 286 8.49 11.36 9.39
C ILE A 286 9.13 10.09 8.82
N ARG A 287 9.35 9.06 9.65
CA ARG A 287 9.91 7.79 9.18
C ARG A 287 9.07 7.17 8.06
N SER A 288 7.74 7.16 8.20
CA SER A 288 6.83 6.63 7.17
C SER A 288 6.93 7.41 5.86
N LEU A 289 7.02 8.76 5.91
CA LEU A 289 7.24 9.60 4.73
C LEU A 289 8.58 9.32 4.04
N LEU A 290 9.66 9.22 4.82
CA LEU A 290 11.00 8.89 4.30
C LEU A 290 11.00 7.50 3.65
N GLN A 291 10.34 6.52 4.28
CA GLN A 291 10.22 5.17 3.74
C GLN A 291 9.48 5.17 2.39
N ASN A 292 8.39 5.95 2.27
CA ASN A 292 7.63 6.04 1.04
C ASN A 292 8.44 6.70 -0.08
N ALA A 293 9.27 7.69 0.23
CA ALA A 293 10.21 8.25 -0.74
C ALA A 293 11.26 7.23 -1.21
N VAL A 294 11.85 6.46 -0.29
CA VAL A 294 12.83 5.41 -0.64
C VAL A 294 12.20 4.34 -1.53
N LYS A 295 10.92 3.98 -1.31
CA LYS A 295 10.19 3.00 -2.14
C LYS A 295 10.03 3.43 -3.60
N ASP A 296 10.06 4.72 -3.91
CA ASP A 296 9.97 5.22 -5.29
C ASP A 296 11.24 4.97 -6.11
N GLY A 297 12.30 4.43 -5.49
CA GLY A 297 13.61 4.27 -6.10
C GLY A 297 14.51 5.50 -5.90
N PHE A 298 15.76 5.39 -6.33
CA PHE A 298 16.79 6.38 -6.03
C PHE A 298 16.46 7.77 -6.59
N ASP A 299 16.22 7.88 -7.90
CA ASP A 299 16.07 9.18 -8.57
C ASP A 299 14.84 9.97 -8.12
N SER A 300 13.69 9.29 -7.99
CA SER A 300 12.46 9.94 -7.52
C SER A 300 12.52 10.23 -6.03
N GLY A 301 12.99 9.27 -5.23
CA GLY A 301 13.07 9.38 -3.78
C GLY A 301 14.00 10.49 -3.33
N THR A 302 15.25 10.49 -3.77
CA THR A 302 16.25 11.49 -3.37
C THR A 302 15.87 12.91 -3.80
N ARG A 303 15.33 13.09 -5.01
CA ARG A 303 14.84 14.39 -5.49
C ARG A 303 13.79 14.99 -4.55
N TRP A 304 12.86 14.18 -4.07
CA TRP A 304 11.85 14.65 -3.12
C TRP A 304 12.47 14.90 -1.74
N LEU A 305 13.29 13.98 -1.23
CA LEU A 305 13.96 14.13 0.08
C LEU A 305 14.78 15.43 0.19
N GLU A 306 15.50 15.79 -0.87
CA GLU A 306 16.32 17.01 -0.93
C GLU A 306 15.48 18.29 -1.06
N GLY A 307 14.32 18.21 -1.71
CA GLY A 307 13.43 19.36 -1.94
C GLY A 307 12.38 19.59 -0.84
N ALA A 308 12.08 18.59 -0.02
CA ALA A 308 10.99 18.63 0.97
C ALA A 308 11.33 19.42 2.25
N GLY A 309 12.58 19.86 2.42
CA GLY A 309 13.01 20.68 3.56
C GLY A 309 13.05 19.89 4.87
N PHE A 310 13.55 18.65 4.83
CA PHE A 310 13.87 17.89 6.04
C PHE A 310 15.12 18.43 6.73
N SER A 311 15.15 18.36 8.07
CA SER A 311 16.38 18.59 8.83
C SER A 311 17.35 17.41 8.65
N LYS A 312 18.63 17.61 8.97
CA LYS A 312 19.61 16.52 8.91
C LYS A 312 19.28 15.40 9.90
N GLU A 313 18.72 15.76 11.05
CA GLU A 313 18.25 14.83 12.09
C GLU A 313 17.07 13.99 11.58
N GLU A 314 16.10 14.61 10.90
CA GLU A 314 14.98 13.92 10.27
C GLU A 314 15.48 12.94 9.20
N LEU A 315 16.38 13.39 8.30
CA LEU A 315 16.98 12.52 7.29
C LEU A 315 17.82 11.40 7.91
N GLY A 316 18.43 11.62 9.08
CA GLY A 316 19.17 10.62 9.86
C GLY A 316 18.37 9.35 10.11
N GLN A 317 17.04 9.45 10.22
CA GLN A 317 16.16 8.30 10.40
C GLN A 317 16.22 7.31 9.23
N ILE A 318 16.71 7.72 8.06
CA ILE A 318 16.89 6.83 6.90
C ILE A 318 17.88 5.71 7.21
N GLY A 319 18.97 6.02 7.90
CA GLY A 319 19.95 5.00 8.22
C GLY A 319 19.56 4.11 9.42
N ASP A 320 18.60 4.54 10.26
CA ASP A 320 18.09 3.77 11.42
C ASP A 320 16.83 2.96 11.09
N GLY A 321 16.06 3.37 10.07
CA GLY A 321 14.70 2.93 9.80
C GLY A 321 14.54 1.54 9.16
N GLY A 322 15.61 0.76 9.06
CA GLY A 322 15.55 -0.56 8.39
C GLY A 322 15.23 -0.47 6.89
N PHE A 323 15.49 0.68 6.26
CA PHE A 323 15.20 0.92 4.85
C PHE A 323 16.12 0.17 3.89
N HIS A 324 17.19 -0.44 4.40
CA HIS A 324 18.21 -1.14 3.62
C HIS A 324 17.60 -2.17 2.65
N ASN A 325 16.53 -2.86 3.04
CA ASN A 325 15.85 -3.84 2.19
C ASN A 325 15.23 -3.23 0.92
N LYS A 326 14.87 -1.94 0.94
CA LYS A 326 14.27 -1.22 -0.20
C LYS A 326 15.31 -0.55 -1.10
N MET A 327 16.55 -0.44 -0.65
CA MET A 327 17.67 0.18 -1.39
C MET A 327 18.56 -0.87 -2.09
N ARG A 328 18.09 -2.13 -2.20
CA ARG A 328 18.82 -3.23 -2.84
C ARG A 328 18.68 -3.18 -4.35
N GLY A 329 19.76 -3.50 -5.07
CA GLY A 329 19.76 -3.64 -6.53
C GLY A 329 20.83 -2.78 -7.19
N SER A 330 20.57 -2.34 -8.42
CA SER A 330 21.49 -1.53 -9.21
C SER A 330 21.86 -0.19 -8.57
N ASP A 331 20.97 0.37 -7.74
CA ASP A 331 21.18 1.68 -7.11
C ASP A 331 21.83 1.60 -5.72
N THR A 332 22.20 0.41 -5.23
CA THR A 332 22.73 0.25 -3.85
C THR A 332 23.95 1.15 -3.59
N GLY A 333 24.89 1.21 -4.54
CA GLY A 333 26.05 2.10 -4.43
C GLY A 333 25.66 3.59 -4.35
N ARG A 334 24.69 4.01 -5.17
CA ARG A 334 24.19 5.40 -5.18
C ARG A 334 23.55 5.76 -3.84
N TRP A 335 22.76 4.85 -3.25
CA TRP A 335 22.18 5.05 -1.91
C TRP A 335 23.24 5.18 -0.83
N ILE A 336 24.30 4.38 -0.87
CA ILE A 336 25.41 4.47 0.09
C ILE A 336 26.12 5.83 -0.02
N GLU A 337 26.43 6.26 -1.25
CA GLU A 337 27.06 7.56 -1.51
C GLU A 337 26.18 8.73 -1.04
N TRP A 338 24.89 8.68 -1.37
CA TRP A 338 23.92 9.70 -0.96
C TRP A 338 23.81 9.79 0.57
N MET A 339 23.75 8.65 1.26
CA MET A 339 23.68 8.63 2.72
C MET A 339 24.95 9.21 3.35
N GLY A 340 26.13 8.87 2.84
CA GLY A 340 27.38 9.41 3.39
C GLY A 340 27.55 10.91 3.18
N LYS A 341 26.93 11.48 2.15
CA LYS A 341 26.92 12.93 1.90
C LYS A 341 25.87 13.68 2.72
N THR A 342 24.72 13.05 2.94
CA THR A 342 23.51 13.74 3.42
C THR A 342 23.29 13.58 4.92
N LEU A 343 23.59 12.41 5.47
CA LEU A 343 23.28 12.09 6.87
C LEU A 343 24.29 12.73 7.85
N PRO A 344 23.88 13.05 9.09
CA PRO A 344 24.77 13.58 10.12
C PRO A 344 25.95 12.63 10.39
N GLU A 345 27.12 13.21 10.69
CA GLU A 345 28.23 12.42 11.19
C GLU A 345 27.88 11.79 12.55
N GLY A 346 28.23 10.53 12.72
CA GLY A 346 28.05 9.79 13.97
C GLY A 346 26.72 9.07 14.11
N LYS A 347 25.68 9.42 13.33
CA LYS A 347 24.38 8.71 13.37
C LYS A 347 23.64 8.72 12.02
N PRO A 348 23.17 7.55 11.54
CA PRO A 348 23.62 6.19 11.84
C PRO A 348 24.43 5.60 10.69
N ASP A 349 25.71 5.31 10.96
CA ASP A 349 26.58 4.55 10.07
C ASP A 349 26.08 3.13 9.80
N ASN A 350 25.19 2.64 10.66
CA ASN A 350 24.64 1.29 10.58
C ASN A 350 23.89 1.09 9.26
N GLY A 351 23.17 2.09 8.73
CA GLY A 351 22.48 1.97 7.45
C GLY A 351 23.42 1.66 6.28
N ILE A 352 24.56 2.36 6.20
CA ILE A 352 25.60 2.11 5.19
C ILE A 352 26.22 0.72 5.38
N ARG A 353 26.62 0.39 6.62
CA ARG A 353 27.23 -0.92 6.93
C ARG A 353 26.28 -2.07 6.63
N ASP A 354 25.01 -1.95 6.99
CA ASP A 354 23.99 -2.97 6.73
C ASP A 354 23.76 -3.15 5.23
N LEU A 355 23.71 -2.07 4.45
CA LEU A 355 23.62 -2.17 2.99
C LEU A 355 24.83 -2.89 2.40
N VAL A 356 26.04 -2.52 2.82
CA VAL A 356 27.27 -3.13 2.29
C VAL A 356 27.38 -4.59 2.72
N ARG A 357 27.09 -4.92 3.98
CA ARG A 357 27.06 -6.32 4.47
C ARG A 357 26.10 -7.14 3.63
N ASN A 358 24.84 -6.71 3.50
CA ASN A 358 23.85 -7.41 2.70
C ASN A 358 24.30 -7.53 1.24
N TRP A 359 24.78 -6.45 0.62
CA TRP A 359 25.23 -6.49 -0.77
C TRP A 359 26.38 -7.49 -0.95
N THR A 360 27.35 -7.49 -0.03
CA THR A 360 28.51 -8.39 -0.06
C THR A 360 28.11 -9.85 0.14
N GLU A 361 27.18 -10.14 1.06
CA GLU A 361 26.66 -11.49 1.28
C GLU A 361 25.92 -12.06 0.05
N ASN A 362 25.30 -11.19 -0.75
CA ASN A 362 24.58 -11.62 -1.96
C ASN A 362 25.47 -11.64 -3.21
N ASP A 363 26.35 -10.67 -3.37
CA ASP A 363 27.22 -10.48 -4.55
C ASP A 363 28.47 -9.68 -4.17
N TYR A 364 29.44 -10.36 -3.54
CA TYR A 364 30.71 -9.76 -3.13
C TYR A 364 31.51 -9.19 -4.29
N GLN A 365 31.41 -9.76 -5.50
CA GLN A 365 32.12 -9.28 -6.68
C GLN A 365 31.58 -7.93 -7.14
N ALA A 366 30.26 -7.77 -7.23
CA ALA A 366 29.65 -6.50 -7.57
C ALA A 366 29.91 -5.43 -6.49
N ALA A 367 29.79 -5.80 -5.21
CA ALA A 367 30.06 -4.90 -4.09
C ALA A 367 31.53 -4.42 -4.09
N GLY A 368 32.49 -5.35 -4.28
CA GLY A 368 33.92 -5.03 -4.36
C GLY A 368 34.27 -4.17 -5.57
N LYS A 369 33.65 -4.44 -6.73
CA LYS A 369 33.82 -3.61 -7.94
C LYS A 369 33.34 -2.18 -7.72
N TRP A 370 32.16 -2.00 -7.13
CA TRP A 370 31.68 -0.66 -6.79
C TRP A 370 32.61 0.01 -5.78
N LEU A 371 33.00 -0.70 -4.72
CA LEU A 371 33.85 -0.17 -3.65
C LEU A 371 35.21 0.34 -4.16
N ALA A 372 35.80 -0.36 -5.14
CA ALA A 372 37.03 0.06 -5.80
C ALA A 372 36.89 1.40 -6.54
N SER A 373 35.71 1.69 -7.08
CA SER A 373 35.40 2.93 -7.80
C SER A 373 34.72 4.01 -6.95
N ALA A 374 34.36 3.70 -5.70
CA ALA A 374 33.63 4.61 -4.84
C ALA A 374 34.46 5.88 -4.53
N PRO A 375 33.82 7.07 -4.48
CA PRO A 375 34.49 8.31 -4.10
C PRO A 375 35.08 8.22 -2.69
N GLU A 376 36.22 8.88 -2.47
CA GLU A 376 36.83 8.97 -1.15
C GLU A 376 35.93 9.68 -0.14
N GLY A 377 36.05 9.29 1.13
CA GLY A 377 35.33 9.90 2.25
C GLY A 377 34.61 8.88 3.13
N ARG A 378 33.80 9.40 4.06
CA ARG A 378 33.13 8.62 5.12
C ARG A 378 32.39 7.40 4.58
N ALA A 379 31.60 7.55 3.51
CA ALA A 379 30.81 6.44 2.94
C ALA A 379 31.71 5.25 2.56
N LYS A 380 32.82 5.54 1.87
CA LYS A 380 33.78 4.53 1.42
C LYS A 380 34.50 3.89 2.59
N GLU A 381 34.97 4.66 3.57
CA GLU A 381 35.63 4.11 4.77
C GLU A 381 34.72 3.14 5.54
N LEU A 382 33.44 3.52 5.74
CA LEU A 382 32.44 2.65 6.36
C LEU A 382 32.21 1.38 5.55
N SER A 383 32.19 1.51 4.23
CA SER A 383 31.96 0.42 3.29
C SER A 383 33.15 -0.54 3.23
N VAL A 384 34.39 -0.05 3.21
CA VAL A 384 35.60 -0.87 3.25
C VAL A 384 35.62 -1.73 4.51
N ARG A 385 35.36 -1.13 5.68
CA ARG A 385 35.28 -1.91 6.92
C ARG A 385 34.20 -2.98 6.84
N SER A 386 32.99 -2.62 6.42
CA SER A 386 31.88 -3.57 6.34
C SER A 386 32.14 -4.70 5.34
N TYR A 387 32.70 -4.39 4.18
CA TYR A 387 33.06 -5.35 3.14
C TYR A 387 34.13 -6.32 3.65
N ALA A 388 35.25 -5.79 4.17
CA ALA A 388 36.35 -6.57 4.71
C ALA A 388 35.90 -7.50 5.84
N GLU A 389 35.11 -7.00 6.79
CA GLU A 389 34.54 -7.82 7.87
C GLU A 389 33.63 -8.93 7.32
N THR A 390 32.84 -8.67 6.28
CA THR A 390 31.90 -9.65 5.72
C THR A 390 32.64 -10.75 4.96
N VAL A 391 33.61 -10.40 4.10
CA VAL A 391 34.36 -11.39 3.31
C VAL A 391 35.39 -12.17 4.14
N SER A 392 35.81 -11.66 5.31
CA SER A 392 36.83 -12.30 6.16
C SER A 392 36.53 -13.74 6.59
N ARG A 393 35.24 -14.13 6.59
CA ARG A 393 34.80 -15.51 6.90
C ARG A 393 35.12 -16.51 5.79
N TYR A 394 35.36 -16.03 4.58
CA TYR A 394 35.51 -16.85 3.37
C TYR A 394 36.87 -16.60 2.70
N GLU A 395 37.31 -15.34 2.63
CA GLU A 395 38.57 -14.91 2.03
C GLU A 395 39.30 -13.94 2.99
N PRO A 396 39.92 -14.44 4.07
CA PRO A 396 40.57 -13.61 5.08
C PRO A 396 41.74 -12.79 4.50
N GLU A 397 42.50 -13.31 3.54
CA GLU A 397 43.59 -12.59 2.89
C GLU A 397 43.07 -11.39 2.07
N SER A 398 42.01 -11.59 1.28
CA SER A 398 41.32 -10.52 0.56
C SER A 398 40.78 -9.46 1.52
N ALA A 399 40.21 -9.89 2.66
CA ALA A 399 39.73 -8.98 3.69
C ALA A 399 40.85 -8.09 4.26
N VAL A 400 42.03 -8.65 4.50
CA VAL A 400 43.20 -7.89 4.96
C VAL A 400 43.64 -6.85 3.94
N GLN A 401 43.67 -7.21 2.65
CA GLN A 401 44.01 -6.26 1.58
C GLN A 401 43.07 -5.06 1.57
N TRP A 402 41.75 -5.31 1.72
CA TRP A 402 40.77 -4.23 1.84
C TRP A 402 40.96 -3.41 3.11
N ALA A 403 41.13 -4.04 4.27
CA ALA A 403 41.40 -3.33 5.53
C ALA A 403 42.67 -2.48 5.47
N ASP A 404 43.67 -2.89 4.67
CA ASP A 404 44.91 -2.14 4.50
C ASP A 404 44.74 -0.84 3.73
N THR A 405 43.67 -0.69 2.93
CA THR A 405 43.30 0.56 2.25
C THR A 405 42.73 1.63 3.19
N LEU A 406 42.34 1.26 4.42
CA LEU A 406 41.85 2.21 5.41
C LEU A 406 43.00 3.13 5.90
N PRO A 407 42.71 4.41 6.20
CA PRO A 407 43.67 5.28 6.87
C PRO A 407 44.14 4.69 8.21
N ALA A 408 45.36 5.03 8.61
CA ALA A 408 45.89 4.62 9.90
C ALA A 408 45.03 5.18 11.05
N GLY A 409 44.73 4.34 12.05
CA GLY A 409 43.97 4.72 13.23
C GLY A 409 43.01 3.63 13.69
N LYS A 410 42.15 4.00 14.64
CA LYS A 410 41.27 3.07 15.37
C LYS A 410 40.38 2.23 14.46
N ALA A 411 39.83 2.82 13.39
CA ALA A 411 38.94 2.10 12.48
C ALA A 411 39.66 0.94 11.76
N LYS A 412 40.91 1.15 11.32
CA LYS A 412 41.73 0.10 10.71
C LYS A 412 42.07 -1.00 11.71
N GLU A 413 42.49 -0.62 12.92
CA GLU A 413 42.81 -1.55 14.01
C GLU A 413 41.61 -2.43 14.38
N GLU A 414 40.43 -1.82 14.58
CA GLU A 414 39.17 -2.53 14.87
C GLU A 414 38.77 -3.48 13.73
N THR A 415 38.99 -3.07 12.47
CA THR A 415 38.69 -3.91 11.29
C THR A 415 39.61 -5.14 11.25
N LEU A 416 40.93 -4.95 11.40
CA LEU A 416 41.90 -6.06 11.43
C LEU A 416 41.62 -7.02 12.59
N GLN A 417 41.26 -6.50 13.77
CA GLN A 417 40.86 -7.32 14.91
C GLN A 417 39.62 -8.17 14.59
N ARG A 418 38.60 -7.59 13.94
CA ARG A 418 37.41 -8.35 13.52
C ARG A 418 37.71 -9.39 12.45
N ILE A 419 38.60 -9.10 11.51
CA ILE A 419 39.07 -10.09 10.52
C ILE A 419 39.70 -11.28 11.23
N TYR A 420 40.59 -11.05 12.21
CA TYR A 420 41.16 -12.13 13.01
C TYR A 420 40.10 -12.94 13.78
N GLN A 421 39.09 -12.27 14.35
CA GLN A 421 37.98 -12.94 15.03
C GLN A 421 37.18 -13.83 14.09
N ASN A 422 36.90 -13.34 12.88
CA ASN A 422 36.15 -14.04 11.84
C ASN A 422 36.96 -15.07 11.05
N TRP A 423 38.29 -15.07 11.21
CA TRP A 423 39.18 -16.00 10.52
C TRP A 423 38.74 -17.45 10.74
N PRO A 424 38.60 -18.27 9.68
CA PRO A 424 38.18 -19.65 9.81
C PRO A 424 39.11 -20.44 10.75
N ARG A 425 38.57 -21.41 11.49
CA ARG A 425 39.36 -22.27 12.41
C ARG A 425 39.00 -23.74 12.25
N ASP A 426 38.52 -24.08 11.07
CA ASP A 426 37.94 -25.38 10.76
C ASP A 426 39.03 -26.45 10.60
N ASP A 427 40.25 -26.05 10.25
CA ASP A 427 41.43 -26.90 10.14
C ASP A 427 42.68 -26.28 10.78
N ASP A 428 43.72 -27.09 10.99
CA ASP A 428 44.94 -26.67 11.68
C ASP A 428 45.79 -25.70 10.88
N ALA A 429 45.74 -25.74 9.55
CA ALA A 429 46.44 -24.77 8.71
C ALA A 429 45.78 -23.39 8.82
N SER A 430 44.44 -23.34 8.81
CA SER A 430 43.67 -22.11 8.98
C SER A 430 43.86 -21.49 10.38
N LYS A 431 43.91 -22.32 11.44
CA LYS A 431 44.28 -21.86 12.80
C LYS A 431 45.70 -21.29 12.84
N ALA A 432 46.67 -21.97 12.22
CA ALA A 432 48.05 -21.49 12.18
C ALA A 432 48.17 -20.16 11.40
N ALA A 433 47.43 -20.01 10.30
CA ALA A 433 47.35 -18.77 9.54
C ALA A 433 46.74 -17.63 10.37
N ALA A 434 45.67 -17.89 11.13
CA ALA A 434 45.05 -16.90 12.01
C ALA A 434 46.03 -16.42 13.11
N GLU A 435 46.77 -17.32 13.75
CA GLU A 435 47.77 -16.96 14.77
C GLU A 435 48.97 -16.21 14.18
N ALA A 436 49.41 -16.58 12.97
CA ALA A 436 50.44 -15.85 12.24
C ALA A 436 49.99 -14.43 11.93
N PHE A 437 48.76 -14.26 11.42
CA PHE A 437 48.16 -12.94 11.17
C PHE A 437 48.05 -12.10 12.45
N LYS A 438 47.57 -12.69 13.55
CA LYS A 438 47.50 -12.02 14.86
C LYS A 438 48.85 -11.46 15.28
N LYS A 439 49.91 -12.28 15.16
CA LYS A 439 51.27 -11.89 15.54
C LYS A 439 51.84 -10.82 14.60
N GLU A 440 51.66 -10.98 13.29
CA GLU A 440 52.14 -10.04 12.26
C GLU A 440 51.53 -8.65 12.44
N ARG A 441 50.22 -8.60 12.67
CA ARG A 441 49.48 -7.33 12.77
C ARG A 441 49.38 -6.78 14.20
N GLY A 442 50.02 -7.44 15.17
CA GLY A 442 50.07 -6.98 16.57
C GLY A 442 48.68 -6.95 17.24
N ILE A 443 47.77 -7.83 16.84
CA ILE A 443 46.41 -7.90 17.37
C ILE A 443 46.47 -8.45 18.80
N ARG A 444 45.96 -7.66 19.75
CA ARG A 444 46.00 -7.97 21.18
C ARG A 444 44.99 -9.04 21.57
#